data_AF-A0A7K2FIV8-F1
#
_entry.id   AF-A0A7K2FIV8-F1
#
_cell.length_a   1.000
_cell.length_b   1.000
_cell.length_c   1.000
_cell.angle_alpha   90.00
_cell.angle_beta   90.00
_cell.angle_gamma   90.00
#
_symmetry.space_group_name_H-M   'P 1'
#
loop_
_entity.id
_entity.type
_entity.pdbx_description
1 polymer ?
#
loop_
_entity_poly.entity_id
_entity_poly.type
_entity_poly.pdbx_seq_one_letter_code
_entity_poly.pdbx_strand_id
1 'polypeptide(L)'
;MSLRNPLTPLTTVVLGAGLVLAAVAPALADTSHTTAPASARPAAVTTAQGDPRNVTQRVADFYGAYIDAVWDGEDPASAADAKALRNFYLSASARKKIAAWERKNHADGVLFAQNTPVKWKAAYSGSGMGHATTRVTLTWGDGKHPETTSIDVQSDLTSRKITDLKQVR
;
A
#
# COMPACT_ATOMS: atom_id res chain seq x y z
N MET A 1 -32.49 -10.14 2.72
CA MET A 1 -33.14 -10.25 4.04
C MET A 1 -32.58 -9.16 4.93
N SER A 2 -33.46 -8.31 5.44
CA SER A 2 -33.16 -7.09 6.19
C SER A 2 -33.29 -7.39 7.68
N LEU A 3 -32.34 -6.95 8.52
CA LEU A 3 -32.54 -6.90 9.96
C LEU A 3 -32.16 -5.52 10.48
N ARG A 4 -33.22 -4.82 10.87
CA ARG A 4 -33.24 -3.48 11.46
C ARG A 4 -33.00 -3.56 12.97
N ASN A 5 -32.39 -2.50 13.46
CA ASN A 5 -32.25 -2.10 14.86
C ASN A 5 -33.60 -2.05 15.62
N PRO A 6 -33.59 -2.12 16.96
CA PRO A 6 -34.53 -1.31 17.74
C PRO A 6 -33.90 -0.45 18.84
N LEU A 7 -34.59 0.67 19.05
CA LEU A 7 -34.32 1.84 19.89
C LEU A 7 -34.61 1.63 21.39
N THR A 8 -33.92 2.44 22.20
CA THR A 8 -34.27 3.20 23.45
C THR A 8 -35.46 2.78 24.33
N PRO A 9 -35.39 3.09 25.64
CA PRO A 9 -36.34 4.11 26.14
C PRO A 9 -35.78 5.15 27.12
N LEU A 10 -36.49 6.29 27.12
CA LEU A 10 -36.42 7.46 27.99
C LEU A 10 -36.89 7.20 29.43
N THR A 11 -36.49 8.06 30.37
CA THR A 11 -37.32 8.41 31.54
C THR A 11 -36.96 9.81 32.05
N THR A 12 -37.91 10.45 32.72
CA THR A 12 -38.23 11.88 32.64
C THR A 12 -38.30 12.55 34.02
N VAL A 13 -38.09 13.88 34.05
CA VAL A 13 -38.63 14.93 34.97
C VAL A 13 -38.17 14.98 36.45
N VAL A 14 -37.75 16.18 36.92
CA VAL A 14 -38.46 17.06 37.89
C VAL A 14 -37.64 18.35 38.15
N LEU A 15 -38.30 19.51 38.03
CA LEU A 15 -37.84 20.84 38.49
C LEU A 15 -38.03 20.98 40.01
N GLY A 16 -37.07 21.61 40.69
CA GLY A 16 -37.21 22.09 42.06
C GLY A 16 -36.37 23.34 42.30
N ALA A 17 -37.02 24.44 42.67
CA ALA A 17 -36.40 25.72 43.05
C ALA A 17 -36.06 25.73 44.55
N GLY A 18 -34.95 26.35 44.93
CA GLY A 18 -34.58 26.61 46.32
C GLY A 18 -33.31 27.45 46.42
N LEU A 19 -33.45 28.69 46.88
CA LEU A 19 -32.38 29.66 47.12
C LEU A 19 -32.11 29.71 48.63
N VAL A 20 -30.89 29.38 49.10
CA VAL A 20 -30.45 29.65 50.48
C VAL A 20 -28.97 30.05 50.47
N LEU A 21 -28.67 31.12 51.20
CA LEU A 21 -27.35 31.74 51.39
C LEU A 21 -26.75 31.29 52.72
N ALA A 22 -25.40 31.23 52.78
CA ALA A 22 -24.50 31.28 53.95
C ALA A 22 -23.82 29.97 54.45
N ALA A 23 -22.51 29.93 54.14
CA ALA A 23 -21.36 29.91 55.05
C ALA A 23 -20.72 28.58 55.57
N VAL A 24 -19.39 28.57 55.40
CA VAL A 24 -18.28 27.86 56.09
C VAL A 24 -17.85 26.47 55.56
N ALA A 25 -16.54 26.39 55.27
CA ALA A 25 -15.77 25.34 54.60
C ALA A 25 -15.65 24.00 55.36
N PRO A 26 -15.30 22.92 54.63
CA PRO A 26 -13.97 22.33 54.85
C PRO A 26 -13.24 21.93 53.55
N ALA A 27 -11.92 21.78 53.69
CA ALA A 27 -11.00 21.29 52.68
C ALA A 27 -11.43 19.94 52.09
N LEU A 28 -11.48 19.87 50.76
CA LEU A 28 -11.33 18.64 50.00
C LEU A 28 -10.36 18.94 48.86
N ALA A 29 -9.33 18.11 48.78
CA ALA A 29 -8.35 18.13 47.71
C ALA A 29 -9.07 17.89 46.38
N ASP A 30 -9.40 18.96 45.68
CA ASP A 30 -9.80 18.88 44.29
C ASP A 30 -8.52 18.64 43.51
N THR A 31 -8.20 17.37 43.29
CA THR A 31 -7.38 16.97 42.16
C THR A 31 -8.15 17.38 40.91
N SER A 32 -8.07 18.67 40.60
CA SER A 32 -8.32 19.20 39.27
C SER A 32 -7.32 18.48 38.38
N HIS A 33 -7.73 17.30 37.90
CA HIS A 33 -7.22 16.74 36.67
C HIS A 33 -7.66 17.72 35.59
N THR A 34 -6.97 18.86 35.51
CA THR A 34 -6.83 19.58 34.28
C THR A 34 -6.20 18.58 33.32
N THR A 35 -7.04 17.86 32.61
CA THR A 35 -6.65 17.19 31.37
C THR A 35 -6.16 18.33 30.49
N ALA A 36 -4.85 18.62 30.58
CA ALA A 36 -4.18 19.46 29.61
C ALA A 36 -4.60 18.92 28.24
N PRO A 37 -5.06 19.77 27.31
CA PRO A 37 -5.38 19.30 25.97
C PRO A 37 -4.16 18.53 25.48
N ALA A 38 -4.34 17.24 25.18
CA ALA A 38 -3.27 16.42 24.65
C ALA A 38 -2.68 17.18 23.47
N SER A 39 -1.44 17.64 23.61
CA SER A 39 -0.77 18.42 22.58
C SER A 39 -0.81 17.59 21.31
N ALA A 40 -1.65 18.00 20.35
CA ALA A 40 -1.81 17.27 19.10
C ALA A 40 -0.42 17.22 18.44
N ARG A 41 0.17 16.02 18.40
CA ARG A 41 1.43 15.81 17.71
C ARG A 41 1.16 16.14 16.24
N PRO A 42 1.85 17.13 15.64
CA PRO A 42 1.67 17.39 14.23
C PRO A 42 1.91 16.09 13.48
N ALA A 43 0.95 15.73 12.62
CA ALA A 43 1.08 14.56 11.77
C ALA A 43 2.42 14.66 11.05
N ALA A 44 3.20 13.57 11.08
CA ALA A 44 4.45 13.53 10.34
C ALA A 44 4.12 13.78 8.87
N VAL A 45 4.73 14.81 8.29
CA VAL A 45 4.57 15.11 6.87
C VAL A 45 5.29 14.00 6.09
N THR A 46 4.53 13.22 5.33
CA THR A 46 5.09 12.21 4.41
C THR A 46 5.38 12.89 3.08
N THR A 47 6.66 13.05 2.75
CA THR A 47 7.10 13.57 1.43
C THR A 47 7.64 12.44 0.57
N ALA A 48 7.25 12.41 -0.71
CA ALA A 48 7.84 11.53 -1.72
C ALA A 48 8.64 12.37 -2.71
N GLN A 49 9.89 11.96 -2.98
CA GLN A 49 10.72 12.54 -4.03
C GLN A 49 10.94 11.49 -5.11
N GLY A 50 10.92 11.91 -6.37
CA GLY A 50 11.28 11.04 -7.47
C GLY A 50 12.31 11.59 -8.43
N ASP A 51 13.00 10.66 -9.09
CA ASP A 51 13.91 10.91 -10.21
C ASP A 51 13.57 9.98 -11.38
N PRO A 52 13.04 10.50 -12.51
CA PRO A 52 12.71 9.70 -13.68
C PRO A 52 13.94 9.08 -14.36
N ARG A 53 15.16 9.50 -14.02
CA ARG A 53 16.42 8.92 -14.51
C ARG A 53 16.86 7.71 -13.68
N ASN A 54 16.37 7.57 -12.45
CA ASN A 54 16.71 6.47 -11.57
C ASN A 54 15.99 5.19 -12.01
N VAL A 55 16.76 4.20 -12.46
CA VAL A 55 16.22 2.94 -13.00
C VAL A 55 15.57 2.08 -11.91
N THR A 56 16.13 2.06 -10.70
CA THR A 56 15.53 1.34 -9.56
C THR A 56 14.20 1.98 -9.16
N GLN A 57 14.12 3.31 -9.13
CA GLN A 57 12.86 3.99 -8.90
C GLN A 57 11.85 3.71 -10.02
N ARG A 58 12.28 3.72 -11.28
CA ARG A 58 11.38 3.42 -12.40
C ARG A 58 10.81 2.00 -12.35
N VAL A 59 11.57 1.03 -11.82
CA VAL A 59 11.05 -0.31 -11.52
C VAL A 59 10.04 -0.28 -10.37
N ALA A 60 10.31 0.50 -9.32
CA ALA A 60 9.36 0.72 -8.22
C ALA A 60 8.05 1.32 -8.72
N ASP A 61 8.11 2.38 -9.54
CA ASP A 61 6.94 3.04 -10.14
C ASP A 61 6.13 2.06 -11.00
N PHE A 62 6.82 1.19 -11.77
CA PHE A 62 6.15 0.14 -12.54
C PHE A 62 5.42 -0.86 -11.64
N TYR A 63 6.09 -1.43 -10.64
CA TYR A 63 5.47 -2.43 -9.78
C TYR A 63 4.35 -1.85 -8.92
N GLY A 64 4.49 -0.60 -8.44
CA GLY A 64 3.41 0.10 -7.75
C GLY A 64 2.16 0.21 -8.63
N ALA A 65 2.28 0.89 -9.77
CA ALA A 65 1.14 1.09 -10.67
C ALA A 65 0.57 -0.23 -11.22
N TYR A 66 1.43 -1.22 -11.48
CA TYR A 66 0.99 -2.52 -12.00
C TYR A 66 0.22 -3.32 -10.94
N ILE A 67 0.70 -3.33 -9.70
CA ILE A 67 0.01 -4.01 -8.60
C ILE A 67 -1.30 -3.30 -8.31
N ASP A 68 -1.37 -1.96 -8.33
CA ASP A 68 -2.62 -1.22 -8.17
C ASP A 68 -3.65 -1.63 -9.24
N ALA A 69 -3.25 -1.66 -10.52
CA ALA A 69 -4.13 -2.08 -11.61
C ALA A 69 -4.59 -3.55 -11.50
N VAL A 70 -3.75 -4.45 -10.99
CA VAL A 70 -4.13 -5.86 -10.78
C VAL A 70 -4.98 -6.04 -9.52
N TRP A 71 -4.74 -5.22 -8.49
CA TRP A 71 -5.50 -5.21 -7.25
C TRP A 71 -6.93 -4.72 -7.47
N ASP A 72 -7.08 -3.65 -8.26
CA ASP A 72 -8.38 -3.08 -8.64
C ASP A 72 -8.99 -3.79 -9.85
N GLY A 73 -8.76 -5.10 -10.01
CA GLY A 73 -9.17 -5.89 -11.18
C GLY A 73 -10.69 -5.94 -11.43
N GLU A 74 -11.51 -5.46 -10.50
CA GLU A 74 -12.96 -5.27 -10.67
C GLU A 74 -13.29 -4.03 -11.53
N ASP A 75 -12.39 -3.06 -11.63
CA ASP A 75 -12.55 -1.90 -12.51
C ASP A 75 -12.41 -2.35 -13.99
N PRO A 76 -13.37 -2.00 -14.87
CA PRO A 76 -13.30 -2.31 -16.30
C PRO A 76 -12.03 -1.81 -17.01
N ALA A 77 -11.39 -0.76 -16.50
CA ALA A 77 -10.16 -0.18 -17.07
C ALA A 77 -8.89 -0.96 -16.68
N SER A 78 -8.90 -1.69 -15.58
CA SER A 78 -7.71 -2.33 -14.99
C SER A 78 -6.93 -3.23 -15.95
N ALA A 79 -7.62 -4.03 -16.76
CA ALA A 79 -6.97 -4.88 -17.76
C ALA A 79 -6.28 -4.06 -18.87
N ALA A 80 -6.90 -2.95 -19.29
CA ALA A 80 -6.31 -2.05 -20.29
C ALA A 80 -5.10 -1.30 -19.72
N ASP A 81 -5.18 -0.86 -18.47
CA ASP A 81 -4.11 -0.15 -17.76
C ASP A 81 -2.91 -1.06 -17.50
N ALA A 82 -3.13 -2.27 -16.98
CA ALA A 82 -2.06 -3.26 -16.81
C ALA A 82 -1.33 -3.56 -18.14
N LYS A 83 -2.07 -3.65 -19.25
CA LYS A 83 -1.50 -3.82 -20.59
C LYS A 83 -0.72 -2.59 -21.05
N ALA A 84 -1.23 -1.38 -20.80
CA ALA A 84 -0.55 -0.13 -21.13
C ALA A 84 0.75 0.03 -20.34
N LEU A 85 0.74 -0.27 -19.04
CA LEU A 85 1.90 -0.29 -18.17
C LEU A 85 2.96 -1.26 -18.68
N ARG A 86 2.57 -2.50 -19.02
CA ARG A 86 3.49 -3.47 -19.65
C ARG A 86 4.12 -2.91 -20.92
N ASN A 87 3.35 -2.28 -21.80
CA ASN A 87 3.87 -1.70 -23.03
C ASN A 87 4.81 -0.50 -22.79
N PHE A 88 4.57 0.28 -21.73
CA PHE A 88 5.36 1.47 -21.42
C PHE A 88 6.64 1.15 -20.63
N TYR A 89 6.64 0.16 -19.74
CA TYR A 89 7.80 -0.13 -18.91
C TYR A 89 8.71 -1.21 -19.49
N LEU A 90 8.14 -2.22 -20.15
CA LEU A 90 8.90 -3.38 -20.63
C LEU A 90 9.32 -3.21 -22.09
N SER A 91 10.46 -3.79 -22.42
CA SER A 91 10.89 -3.96 -23.81
C SER A 91 9.97 -4.94 -24.54
N ALA A 92 9.96 -4.90 -25.88
CA ALA A 92 9.21 -5.86 -26.67
C ALA A 92 9.68 -7.32 -26.47
N SER A 93 10.97 -7.53 -26.24
CA SER A 93 11.52 -8.86 -25.96
C SER A 93 11.11 -9.38 -24.58
N ALA A 94 11.13 -8.53 -23.55
CA ALA A 94 10.66 -8.88 -22.21
C ALA A 94 9.18 -9.30 -22.23
N ARG A 95 8.32 -8.51 -22.90
CA ARG A 95 6.89 -8.84 -23.05
C ARG A 95 6.66 -10.19 -23.72
N LYS A 96 7.46 -10.53 -24.75
CA LYS A 96 7.37 -11.84 -25.42
C LYS A 96 7.75 -12.99 -24.50
N LYS A 97 8.82 -12.83 -23.70
CA LYS A 97 9.25 -13.84 -22.71
C LYS A 97 8.19 -14.06 -21.63
N ILE A 98 7.64 -12.97 -21.10
CA ILE A 98 6.54 -13.01 -20.13
C ILE A 98 5.34 -13.75 -20.73
N ALA A 99 4.87 -13.34 -21.90
CA ALA A 99 3.72 -14.00 -22.54
C ALA A 99 3.97 -15.50 -22.80
N ALA A 100 5.20 -15.92 -23.10
CA ALA A 100 5.54 -17.34 -23.23
C ALA A 100 5.48 -18.08 -21.89
N TRP A 101 5.93 -17.44 -20.81
CA TRP A 101 5.84 -17.98 -19.47
C TRP A 101 4.38 -18.07 -18.99
N GLU A 102 3.57 -17.04 -19.23
CA GLU A 102 2.15 -16.98 -18.84
C GLU A 102 1.34 -18.10 -19.49
N ARG A 103 1.55 -18.34 -20.80
CA ARG A 103 0.90 -19.45 -21.51
C ARG A 103 1.25 -20.82 -20.94
N LYS A 104 2.45 -20.97 -20.37
CA LYS A 104 2.91 -22.24 -19.79
C LYS A 104 2.42 -22.44 -18.35
N ASN A 105 2.33 -21.38 -17.57
CA ASN A 105 2.11 -21.47 -16.12
C ASN A 105 0.72 -21.00 -15.68
N HIS A 106 -0.09 -20.42 -16.58
CA HIS A 106 -1.43 -19.89 -16.30
C HIS A 106 -1.45 -18.92 -15.10
N ALA A 107 -0.42 -18.10 -14.99
CA ALA A 107 -0.20 -17.14 -13.92
C ALA A 107 0.31 -15.83 -14.52
N ASP A 108 0.27 -14.73 -13.76
CA ASP A 108 0.81 -13.44 -14.18
C ASP A 108 2.34 -13.53 -14.24
N GLY A 109 2.94 -13.27 -15.41
CA GLY A 109 4.39 -13.41 -15.60
C GLY A 109 5.22 -12.19 -15.21
N VAL A 110 4.60 -11.08 -14.78
CA VAL A 110 5.29 -9.97 -14.09
C VAL A 110 5.43 -10.27 -12.60
N LEU A 111 4.41 -10.91 -12.03
CA LEU A 111 4.36 -11.28 -10.61
C LEU A 111 4.90 -12.70 -10.33
N PHE A 112 4.98 -13.54 -11.37
CA PHE A 112 5.23 -14.98 -11.29
C PHE A 112 4.27 -15.72 -10.35
N ALA A 113 3.00 -15.28 -10.28
CA ALA A 113 2.00 -15.78 -9.35
C ALA A 113 0.57 -15.63 -9.91
N GLN A 114 -0.38 -16.34 -9.31
CA GLN A 114 -1.81 -16.25 -9.69
C GLN A 114 -2.59 -15.23 -8.86
N ASN A 115 -2.09 -14.92 -7.67
CA ASN A 115 -2.68 -13.94 -6.76
C ASN A 115 -1.97 -12.57 -6.88
N THR A 116 -2.52 -11.58 -6.19
CA THR A 116 -1.96 -10.23 -6.10
C THR A 116 -1.22 -10.05 -4.77
N PRO A 117 0.00 -9.48 -4.75
CA PRO A 117 0.72 -9.24 -3.50
C PRO A 117 0.09 -8.08 -2.73
N VAL A 118 0.15 -8.13 -1.40
CA VAL A 118 -0.37 -7.06 -0.53
C VAL A 118 0.67 -5.97 -0.28
N LYS A 119 1.96 -6.30 -0.44
CA LYS A 119 3.09 -5.38 -0.28
C LYS A 119 4.18 -5.75 -1.26
N TRP A 120 4.94 -4.74 -1.66
CA TRP A 120 6.11 -4.92 -2.51
C TRP A 120 7.23 -3.98 -2.07
N LYS A 121 8.47 -4.37 -2.38
CA LYS A 121 9.66 -3.54 -2.16
C LYS A 121 10.59 -3.71 -3.35
N ALA A 122 11.13 -2.61 -3.85
CA ALA A 122 12.20 -2.61 -4.85
C ALA A 122 13.52 -2.20 -4.21
N ALA A 123 14.57 -2.98 -4.41
CA ALA A 123 15.92 -2.68 -3.94
C ALA A 123 16.93 -2.87 -5.07
N TYR A 124 17.86 -1.92 -5.22
CA TYR A 124 18.98 -2.09 -6.13
C TYR A 124 19.80 -3.32 -5.73
N SER A 125 20.10 -4.21 -6.68
CA SER A 125 20.88 -5.43 -6.44
C SER A 125 22.19 -5.48 -7.22
N GLY A 126 22.36 -4.66 -8.25
CA GLY A 126 23.63 -4.51 -8.96
C GLY A 126 23.48 -3.81 -10.31
N SER A 127 24.59 -3.53 -10.98
CA SER A 127 24.62 -3.00 -12.34
C SER A 127 25.90 -3.40 -13.06
N GLY A 128 25.82 -3.58 -14.38
CA GLY A 128 26.94 -3.95 -15.23
C GLY A 128 26.52 -4.13 -16.68
N MET A 129 27.47 -4.01 -17.61
CA MET A 129 27.25 -4.19 -19.06
C MET A 129 26.07 -3.38 -19.63
N GLY A 130 25.88 -2.14 -19.19
CA GLY A 130 24.78 -1.30 -19.66
C GLY A 130 23.41 -1.62 -19.04
N HIS A 131 23.36 -2.51 -18.04
CA HIS A 131 22.14 -2.86 -17.33
C HIS A 131 22.22 -2.57 -15.83
N ALA A 132 21.06 -2.33 -15.21
CA ALA A 132 20.88 -2.37 -13.77
C ALA A 132 19.89 -3.48 -13.40
N THR A 133 20.15 -4.13 -12.28
CA THR A 133 19.28 -5.14 -11.68
C THR A 133 18.67 -4.56 -10.42
N THR A 134 17.35 -4.66 -10.35
CA THR A 134 16.56 -4.32 -9.16
C THR A 134 15.89 -5.60 -8.67
N ARG A 135 16.07 -5.92 -7.39
CA ARG A 135 15.36 -7.00 -6.73
C ARG A 135 14.03 -6.49 -6.21
N VAL A 136 12.96 -7.06 -6.72
CA VAL A 136 11.59 -6.81 -6.26
C VAL A 136 11.18 -7.95 -5.35
N THR A 137 10.86 -7.63 -4.10
CA THR A 137 10.30 -8.58 -3.14
C THR A 137 8.81 -8.35 -3.03
N LEU A 138 8.02 -9.39 -3.29
CA LEU A 138 6.57 -9.41 -3.21
C LEU A 138 6.14 -10.15 -1.95
N THR A 139 5.12 -9.63 -1.27
CA THR A 139 4.59 -10.21 -0.02
C THR A 139 3.14 -10.63 -0.23
N TRP A 140 2.82 -11.87 0.11
CA TRP A 140 1.55 -12.53 -0.14
C TRP A 140 0.84 -12.77 1.20
N GLY A 141 -0.06 -11.86 1.57
CA GLY A 141 -0.83 -11.91 2.81
C GLY A 141 -0.40 -10.90 3.88
N ASP A 142 -1.34 -10.58 4.76
CA ASP A 142 -1.27 -9.60 5.85
C ASP A 142 -1.15 -10.25 7.24
N GLY A 143 -1.18 -11.58 7.31
CA GLY A 143 -1.06 -12.36 8.54
C GLY A 143 0.32 -12.30 9.20
N LYS A 144 0.46 -13.01 10.34
CA LYS A 144 1.69 -13.01 11.16
C LYS A 144 2.94 -13.56 10.46
N HIS A 145 2.75 -14.41 9.45
CA HIS A 145 3.83 -15.02 8.66
C HIS A 145 3.48 -14.91 7.16
N PRO A 146 3.65 -13.72 6.57
CA PRO A 146 3.34 -13.56 5.16
C PRO A 146 4.41 -14.24 4.31
N GLU A 147 3.99 -14.90 3.24
CA GLU A 147 4.92 -15.50 2.29
C GLU A 147 5.57 -14.40 1.44
N THR A 148 6.84 -14.57 1.08
CA THR A 148 7.54 -13.60 0.23
C THR A 148 8.23 -14.29 -0.93
N THR A 149 8.11 -13.72 -2.13
CA THR A 149 8.88 -14.12 -3.30
C THR A 149 9.75 -12.97 -3.77
N SER A 150 10.84 -13.27 -4.49
CA SER A 150 11.73 -12.25 -5.04
C SER A 150 11.92 -12.42 -6.55
N ILE A 151 12.00 -11.30 -7.25
CA ILE A 151 12.17 -11.22 -8.70
C ILE A 151 13.36 -10.31 -8.97
N ASP A 152 14.36 -10.78 -9.71
CA ASP A 152 15.40 -9.94 -10.25
C ASP A 152 14.90 -9.33 -11.57
N VAL A 153 14.82 -8.01 -11.59
CA VAL A 153 14.31 -7.19 -12.70
C VAL A 153 15.49 -6.48 -13.33
N GLN A 154 15.82 -6.87 -14.56
CA GLN A 154 16.89 -6.24 -15.31
C GLN A 154 16.33 -5.11 -16.17
N SER A 155 17.00 -3.97 -16.15
CA SER A 155 16.66 -2.80 -16.95
C SER A 155 17.89 -2.31 -17.72
N ASP A 156 17.66 -1.88 -18.96
CA ASP A 156 18.69 -1.24 -19.78
C ASP A 156 18.91 0.21 -19.34
N LEU A 157 20.16 0.63 -19.13
CA LEU A 157 20.47 1.96 -18.59
C LEU A 157 20.20 3.08 -19.61
N THR A 158 20.21 2.77 -20.90
CA THR A 158 20.01 3.76 -21.98
C THR A 158 18.52 4.05 -22.19
N SER A 159 17.74 3.01 -22.50
CA SER A 159 16.29 3.09 -22.73
C SER A 159 15.48 3.13 -21.43
N ARG A 160 16.08 2.73 -20.31
CA ARG A 160 15.45 2.57 -18.98
C ARG A 160 14.32 1.55 -18.95
N LYS A 161 14.14 0.77 -20.03
CA LYS A 161 13.11 -0.26 -20.14
C LYS A 161 13.53 -1.51 -19.38
N ILE A 162 12.55 -2.19 -18.81
CA ILE A 162 12.73 -3.52 -18.22
C ILE A 162 12.95 -4.51 -19.38
N THR A 163 14.10 -5.16 -19.39
CA THR A 163 14.53 -6.08 -20.45
C THR A 163 14.40 -7.55 -20.08
N ASP A 164 14.42 -7.87 -18.78
CA ASP A 164 14.26 -9.23 -18.29
C ASP A 164 13.69 -9.26 -16.88
N LEU A 165 12.91 -10.30 -16.58
CA LEU A 165 12.40 -10.58 -15.24
C LEU A 165 12.65 -12.05 -14.94
N LYS A 166 13.17 -12.34 -13.75
CA LYS A 166 13.46 -13.70 -13.33
C LYS A 166 13.18 -13.88 -11.85
N GLN A 167 12.36 -14.88 -11.51
CA GLN A 167 12.16 -15.28 -10.12
C GLN A 167 13.48 -15.79 -9.53
N VAL A 168 13.83 -15.26 -8.34
CA VAL A 168 14.95 -15.74 -7.54
C VAL A 168 14.50 -17.04 -6.87
N ARG A 169 15.32 -18.09 -7.04
CA ARG A 169 15.11 -19.41 -6.43
C ARG A 169 15.79 -19.50 -5.08
#